data_AF-A0A2N0QEH0-F1
#
_entry.id   AF-A0A2N0QEH0-F1
#
_cell.length_a   1.000
_cell.length_b   1.000
_cell.length_c   1.000
_cell.angle_alpha   90.00
_cell.angle_beta   90.00
_cell.angle_gamma   90.00
#
_symmetry.space_group_name_H-M   'P 1'
#
loop_
_entity.id
_entity.type
_entity.pdbx_description
1 polymer ?
#
loop_
_entity_poly.entity_id
_entity_poly.type
_entity_poly.pdbx_seq_one_letter_code
_entity_poly.pdbx_strand_id
1 'polypeptide(L)'
;MSNIEQHMNKGQDKKKTDKIIIQNPDLSNKNERINVQGQDNKKNERHQDNKKNERHHDNKKNERNQDNKKHERNQVHNKNEQTDRSIFSGHDHDNKKNEQNPKLNQEKDIITEVDEAPETKERKVPKDLSDKLGNAGLPRATIAASKEMPEGTPGRPTRKSVLQQHVEFWDTDHDGVITPLDTWKGFRKLGFSLAFSAVAVGIIHGGFSYPTQKSWIPILGNPLFNVYVDTLSKAKHGSDSETFDTEGRFVPEKFEEVFSKYDRDNKGGLSLKDIKQVIRGNANVFDPFGWTSAVFEWGTLYLLCEKDGIVYKEDVRSCYDGSLFFKMQETKEKRQKGVPIIKSSATTTSAKEE
;
A
#
# COMPACT_ATOMS: atom_id res chain seq x y z
N MET A 1 42.38 53.33 42.58
CA MET A 1 41.59 52.77 43.70
C MET A 1 40.12 52.99 43.37
N SER A 2 39.33 51.89 43.35
CA SER A 2 37.85 51.75 43.42
C SER A 2 36.95 52.66 42.56
N ASN A 3 36.18 52.13 41.58
CA ASN A 3 34.83 51.50 41.69
C ASN A 3 33.74 52.56 42.03
N ILE A 4 32.58 52.79 41.37
CA ILE A 4 31.48 51.92 40.88
C ILE A 4 30.53 52.71 39.92
N GLU A 5 29.93 51.98 38.95
CA GLU A 5 28.67 52.09 38.17
C GLU A 5 27.84 53.41 38.05
N GLN A 6 27.32 53.71 36.83
CA GLN A 6 25.93 53.40 36.43
C GLN A 6 25.57 53.89 34.99
N HIS A 7 25.01 52.95 34.22
CA HIS A 7 23.86 53.00 33.27
C HIS A 7 23.71 53.95 32.04
N MET A 8 23.36 53.25 30.94
CA MET A 8 22.41 53.56 29.85
C MET A 8 22.83 54.33 28.58
N ASN A 9 23.35 53.53 27.65
CA ASN A 9 22.97 53.29 26.25
C ASN A 9 22.39 54.45 25.39
N LYS A 10 23.13 54.78 24.33
CA LYS A 10 22.83 55.74 23.26
C LYS A 10 22.18 55.04 22.06
N GLY A 11 21.45 55.85 21.28
CA GLY A 11 20.60 55.46 20.16
C GLY A 11 21.30 54.78 18.99
N GLN A 12 20.50 54.02 18.26
CA GLN A 12 20.84 53.38 16.99
C GLN A 12 20.28 54.19 15.82
N ASP A 13 21.17 54.46 14.86
CA ASP A 13 20.92 55.16 13.59
C ASP A 13 20.18 54.28 12.57
N LYS A 14 19.31 54.93 11.80
CA LYS A 14 18.57 54.40 10.65
C LYS A 14 19.38 54.53 9.35
N LYS A 15 19.32 53.51 8.47
CA LYS A 15 19.36 53.57 6.97
C LYS A 15 19.01 52.17 6.42
N LYS A 16 17.79 51.92 5.95
CA LYS A 16 17.22 52.03 4.57
C LYS A 16 17.57 50.84 3.63
N THR A 17 16.54 49.99 3.45
CA THR A 17 16.07 49.19 2.28
C THR A 17 17.05 48.60 1.26
N ASP A 18 16.83 47.32 0.91
CA ASP A 18 16.30 46.94 -0.41
C ASP A 18 15.63 45.55 -0.40
N LYS A 19 14.39 45.48 -0.94
CA LYS A 19 13.60 44.26 -1.17
C LYS A 19 13.83 43.84 -2.63
N ILE A 20 14.35 42.64 -2.85
CA ILE A 20 14.45 42.03 -4.17
C ILE A 20 13.15 41.26 -4.44
N ILE A 21 12.37 41.76 -5.38
CA ILE A 21 11.25 41.09 -6.06
C ILE A 21 11.83 40.49 -7.34
N ILE A 22 11.75 39.17 -7.53
CA ILE A 22 12.04 38.54 -8.82
C ILE A 22 10.71 38.17 -9.47
N GLN A 23 10.42 38.88 -10.56
CA GLN A 23 9.35 38.61 -11.51
C GLN A 23 9.73 37.42 -12.41
N ASN A 24 8.78 36.49 -12.59
CA ASN A 24 8.80 35.51 -13.68
C ASN A 24 8.30 36.20 -14.97
N PRO A 25 9.02 36.13 -16.09
CA PRO A 25 8.47 36.51 -17.38
C PRO A 25 7.69 35.34 -18.03
N ASP A 26 6.52 35.69 -18.54
CA ASP A 26 5.60 34.90 -19.35
C ASP A 26 6.21 34.44 -20.69
N LEU A 27 5.97 33.19 -21.08
CA LEU A 27 5.98 32.75 -22.48
C LEU A 27 4.81 31.78 -22.71
N SER A 28 3.70 32.37 -23.11
CA SER A 28 2.59 31.74 -23.81
C SER A 28 2.94 31.40 -25.27
N ASN A 29 2.19 30.44 -25.81
CA ASN A 29 2.02 30.04 -27.21
C ASN A 29 3.14 29.27 -27.93
N LYS A 30 2.86 27.99 -28.21
CA LYS A 30 2.49 27.55 -29.57
C LYS A 30 1.82 26.17 -29.57
N ASN A 31 0.53 26.19 -29.94
CA ASN A 31 -0.18 25.07 -30.54
C ASN A 31 0.43 24.78 -31.91
N GLU A 32 0.88 23.54 -32.16
CA GLU A 32 0.92 22.98 -33.50
C GLU A 32 0.36 21.55 -33.47
N ARG A 33 -0.81 21.42 -34.07
CA ARG A 33 -1.42 20.15 -34.46
C ARG A 33 -0.57 19.56 -35.59
N ILE A 34 -0.12 18.32 -35.44
CA ILE A 34 0.28 17.51 -36.60
C ILE A 34 -0.72 16.37 -36.75
N ASN A 35 -1.44 16.47 -37.84
CA ASN A 35 -2.35 15.51 -38.42
C ASN A 35 -1.49 14.46 -39.15
N VAL A 36 -1.62 13.17 -38.83
CA VAL A 36 -1.06 12.10 -39.67
C VAL A 36 -2.19 11.19 -40.11
N GLN A 37 -2.69 11.50 -41.30
CA GLN A 37 -3.53 10.62 -42.11
C GLN A 37 -2.59 9.83 -43.02
N GLY A 38 -2.85 8.52 -43.13
CA GLY A 38 -1.97 7.55 -43.74
C GLY A 38 -1.79 7.69 -45.26
N GLN A 39 -0.74 7.02 -45.75
CA GLN A 39 -0.68 6.53 -47.12
C GLN A 39 -0.06 5.13 -47.12
N ASP A 40 -0.83 4.21 -47.66
CA ASP A 40 -0.41 2.92 -48.17
C ASP A 40 0.70 3.07 -49.21
N ASN A 41 1.66 2.14 -49.23
CA ASN A 41 2.13 1.63 -50.51
C ASN A 41 2.71 0.21 -50.44
N LYS A 42 2.38 -0.51 -51.51
CA LYS A 42 2.47 -1.94 -51.74
C LYS A 42 3.89 -2.47 -51.98
N LYS A 43 4.01 -3.76 -51.65
CA LYS A 43 4.71 -4.87 -52.35
C LYS A 43 6.20 -4.71 -52.67
N ASN A 44 6.96 -5.69 -52.18
CA ASN A 44 7.80 -6.48 -53.08
C ASN A 44 7.83 -7.95 -52.63
N GLU A 45 7.36 -8.82 -53.52
CA GLU A 45 7.38 -10.28 -53.42
C GLU A 45 8.79 -10.80 -53.73
N ARG A 46 9.21 -11.88 -53.07
CA ARG A 46 10.14 -12.86 -53.67
C ARG A 46 9.78 -14.27 -53.20
N HIS A 47 9.42 -15.08 -54.20
CA HIS A 47 9.20 -16.52 -54.16
C HIS A 47 10.39 -17.30 -53.56
N GLN A 48 10.08 -18.40 -52.86
CA GLN A 48 10.67 -19.70 -53.17
C GLN A 48 9.74 -20.84 -52.71
N ASP A 49 9.37 -21.67 -53.67
CA ASP A 49 8.68 -22.95 -53.52
C ASP A 49 9.62 -24.03 -52.96
N ASN A 50 9.10 -24.95 -52.12
CA ASN A 50 9.09 -26.38 -52.47
C ASN A 50 8.30 -27.27 -51.48
N LYS A 51 7.22 -27.86 -52.03
CA LYS A 51 6.77 -29.28 -51.97
C LYS A 51 7.03 -30.11 -50.70
N LYS A 52 5.96 -30.51 -50.03
CA LYS A 52 5.21 -31.80 -50.14
C LYS A 52 5.92 -33.02 -49.54
N ASN A 53 5.32 -33.55 -48.47
CA ASN A 53 5.10 -35.00 -48.37
C ASN A 53 3.85 -35.30 -47.52
N GLU A 54 2.82 -35.81 -48.19
CA GLU A 54 1.61 -36.39 -47.61
C GLU A 54 1.90 -37.83 -47.16
N ARG A 55 1.35 -38.25 -46.01
CA ARG A 55 0.94 -39.65 -45.78
C ARG A 55 -0.34 -39.70 -44.95
N HIS A 56 -1.30 -40.42 -45.51
CA HIS A 56 -2.62 -40.80 -45.01
C HIS A 56 -2.59 -41.55 -43.67
N HIS A 57 -3.64 -41.36 -42.85
CA HIS A 57 -4.48 -42.47 -42.41
C HIS A 57 -5.87 -42.02 -41.94
N ASP A 58 -6.89 -42.61 -42.57
CA ASP A 58 -8.31 -42.56 -42.24
C ASP A 58 -8.66 -43.34 -40.96
N ASN A 59 -9.60 -42.82 -40.16
CA ASN A 59 -10.87 -43.49 -39.79
C ASN A 59 -11.65 -42.61 -38.78
N LYS A 60 -12.74 -41.95 -39.18
CA LYS A 60 -14.15 -42.40 -39.21
C LYS A 60 -14.82 -42.64 -37.85
N LYS A 61 -15.83 -41.79 -37.63
CA LYS A 61 -17.19 -42.03 -37.07
C LYS A 61 -17.33 -42.28 -35.57
N ASN A 62 -18.04 -41.36 -34.90
CA ASN A 62 -19.41 -41.65 -34.42
C ASN A 62 -20.17 -40.37 -34.07
N GLU A 63 -21.07 -39.96 -34.97
CA GLU A 63 -22.25 -39.14 -34.65
C GLU A 63 -23.49 -40.03 -34.85
N ARG A 64 -24.39 -40.05 -33.86
CA ARG A 64 -25.83 -40.29 -34.03
C ARG A 64 -26.60 -39.93 -32.76
N ASN A 65 -27.42 -38.90 -32.90
CA ASN A 65 -28.80 -38.69 -32.42
C ASN A 65 -29.32 -39.45 -31.19
N GLN A 66 -29.98 -38.69 -30.30
CA GLN A 66 -31.41 -38.90 -30.05
C GLN A 66 -32.09 -37.63 -29.50
N ASP A 67 -33.10 -37.18 -30.26
CA ASP A 67 -34.06 -36.13 -29.93
C ASP A 67 -35.20 -36.64 -29.03
N ASN A 68 -35.78 -35.69 -28.29
CA ASN A 68 -37.19 -35.56 -27.92
C ASN A 68 -37.94 -36.72 -27.22
N LYS A 69 -38.32 -36.45 -25.96
CA LYS A 69 -39.68 -36.75 -25.47
C LYS A 69 -40.10 -35.76 -24.38
N LYS A 70 -40.97 -34.83 -24.76
CA LYS A 70 -41.77 -33.96 -23.90
C LYS A 70 -43.23 -34.30 -24.19
N HIS A 71 -43.93 -34.95 -23.26
CA HIS A 71 -45.35 -34.76 -22.93
C HIS A 71 -45.88 -35.83 -21.97
N GLU A 72 -46.79 -35.37 -21.11
CA GLU A 72 -47.72 -36.11 -20.25
C GLU A 72 -47.20 -36.72 -18.93
N ARG A 73 -47.29 -35.91 -17.87
CA ARG A 73 -48.25 -36.19 -16.78
C ARG A 73 -48.38 -34.97 -15.85
N ASN A 74 -49.50 -34.27 -16.00
CA ASN A 74 -50.05 -33.33 -15.02
C ASN A 74 -51.15 -34.05 -14.22
N GLN A 75 -51.48 -33.49 -13.06
CA GLN A 75 -52.46 -33.92 -12.05
C GLN A 75 -51.84 -34.94 -11.08
N VAL A 76 -51.62 -34.61 -9.80
CA VAL A 76 -52.67 -34.36 -8.81
C VAL A 76 -52.09 -33.61 -7.57
N HIS A 77 -52.92 -32.77 -6.95
CA HIS A 77 -52.80 -32.10 -5.63
C HIS A 77 -52.14 -30.71 -5.54
N ASN A 78 -53.00 -29.71 -5.69
CA ASN A 78 -52.86 -28.35 -5.19
C ASN A 78 -53.90 -28.16 -4.06
N LYS A 79 -53.47 -27.98 -2.80
CA LYS A 79 -54.30 -27.46 -1.69
C LYS A 79 -53.39 -26.80 -0.63
N ASN A 80 -53.81 -25.60 -0.24
CA ASN A 80 -53.43 -24.80 0.94
C ASN A 80 -52.34 -23.74 0.75
N GLU A 81 -52.75 -22.62 0.16
CA GLU A 81 -52.36 -21.28 0.63
C GLU A 81 -53.12 -20.95 1.94
N GLN A 82 -52.57 -19.98 2.70
CA GLN A 82 -53.28 -19.01 3.56
C GLN A 82 -53.26 -19.22 5.09
N THR A 83 -52.22 -18.69 5.75
CA THR A 83 -52.12 -18.08 7.11
C THR A 83 -50.62 -17.76 7.30
N ASP A 84 -50.06 -16.56 7.51
CA ASP A 84 -50.43 -15.42 8.35
C ASP A 84 -49.88 -14.12 7.73
N ARG A 85 -50.75 -13.14 7.50
CA ARG A 85 -50.39 -11.71 7.41
C ARG A 85 -51.52 -10.93 8.05
N SER A 86 -51.38 -10.63 9.32
CA SER A 86 -52.17 -9.60 10.00
C SER A 86 -51.27 -8.86 10.97
N ILE A 87 -51.61 -7.59 11.19
CA ILE A 87 -50.93 -6.61 12.07
C ILE A 87 -49.82 -5.80 11.38
N PHE A 88 -50.22 -4.87 10.49
CA PHE A 88 -49.91 -3.43 10.68
C PHE A 88 -50.75 -2.57 9.71
N SER A 89 -51.88 -2.02 10.19
CA SER A 89 -52.48 -0.82 9.58
C SER A 89 -53.38 -0.09 10.58
N GLY A 90 -52.97 1.09 11.01
CA GLY A 90 -53.79 2.12 11.64
C GLY A 90 -53.18 3.47 11.23
N HIS A 91 -53.74 4.09 10.18
CA HIS A 91 -54.61 5.28 10.23
C HIS A 91 -53.84 6.61 10.41
N ASP A 92 -53.88 7.41 9.33
CA ASP A 92 -53.44 8.79 9.20
C ASP A 92 -54.30 9.78 10.00
N HIS A 93 -53.69 10.83 10.58
CA HIS A 93 -53.82 12.23 10.11
C HIS A 93 -53.24 13.29 11.08
N ASP A 94 -52.67 14.35 10.45
CA ASP A 94 -52.56 15.76 10.88
C ASP A 94 -51.29 16.32 11.60
N ASN A 95 -50.34 16.72 10.75
CA ASN A 95 -49.74 18.07 10.60
C ASN A 95 -49.53 18.97 11.84
N LYS A 96 -48.25 19.19 12.20
CA LYS A 96 -47.76 20.49 12.72
C LYS A 96 -46.25 20.64 12.51
N LYS A 97 -45.87 21.71 11.79
CA LYS A 97 -44.51 22.26 11.74
C LYS A 97 -44.07 22.65 13.15
N ASN A 98 -42.88 22.24 13.57
CA ASN A 98 -42.02 23.02 14.46
C ASN A 98 -40.57 22.54 14.38
N GLU A 99 -39.72 23.48 13.96
CA GLU A 99 -38.37 23.76 14.43
C GLU A 99 -37.28 22.67 14.41
N GLN A 100 -36.17 23.08 13.78
CA GLN A 100 -34.87 22.45 13.72
C GLN A 100 -34.46 21.82 15.07
N ASN A 101 -34.13 20.53 15.05
CA ASN A 101 -33.44 19.89 16.15
C ASN A 101 -32.11 19.33 15.64
N PRO A 102 -30.96 19.98 15.89
CA PRO A 102 -29.66 19.44 15.58
C PRO A 102 -29.32 18.41 16.66
N LYS A 103 -29.93 17.21 16.59
CA LYS A 103 -29.57 16.10 17.46
C LYS A 103 -28.42 15.32 16.84
N LEU A 104 -27.22 15.74 17.23
CA LEU A 104 -26.19 14.86 17.80
C LEU A 104 -26.31 13.40 17.36
N ASN A 105 -25.51 12.99 16.38
CA ASN A 105 -25.22 11.57 16.13
C ASN A 105 -24.58 11.01 17.41
N GLN A 106 -25.39 10.48 18.32
CA GLN A 106 -24.91 9.53 19.30
C GLN A 106 -24.53 8.28 18.51
N GLU A 107 -23.27 8.18 18.09
CA GLU A 107 -22.70 6.88 17.75
C GLU A 107 -23.00 5.96 18.93
N LYS A 108 -23.79 4.91 18.69
CA LYS A 108 -23.96 3.86 19.69
C LYS A 108 -22.55 3.33 19.99
N ASP A 109 -22.19 3.20 21.26
CA ASP A 109 -20.92 2.60 21.67
C ASP A 109 -20.78 1.22 20.98
N ILE A 110 -19.89 1.15 19.99
CA ILE A 110 -19.62 -0.09 19.25
C ILE A 110 -18.82 -1.00 20.17
N ILE A 111 -19.35 -2.20 20.43
CA ILE A 111 -18.70 -3.20 21.26
C ILE A 111 -17.57 -3.85 20.45
N THR A 112 -16.33 -3.60 20.83
CA THR A 112 -15.11 -4.15 20.19
C THR A 112 -14.34 -5.11 21.09
N GLU A 113 -14.81 -5.32 22.31
CA GLU A 113 -14.15 -6.11 23.36
C GLU A 113 -15.20 -7.00 24.03
N VAL A 114 -14.84 -8.26 24.35
CA VAL A 114 -15.74 -9.21 25.02
C VAL A 114 -14.99 -10.06 26.05
N ASP A 115 -15.64 -10.38 27.17
CA ASP A 115 -15.03 -11.06 28.32
C ASP A 115 -14.61 -12.50 27.98
N GLU A 116 -15.41 -13.22 27.18
CA GLU A 116 -15.12 -14.59 26.77
C GLU A 116 -14.03 -14.71 25.70
N ALA A 117 -13.57 -13.60 25.10
CA ALA A 117 -12.47 -13.58 24.13
C ALA A 117 -11.39 -12.56 24.57
N PRO A 118 -10.49 -12.94 25.50
CA PRO A 118 -9.48 -12.04 26.07
C PRO A 118 -8.60 -11.33 25.03
N GLU A 119 -8.35 -11.96 23.88
CA GLU A 119 -7.57 -11.39 22.78
C GLU A 119 -8.16 -10.08 22.27
N THR A 120 -9.49 -9.92 22.30
CA THR A 120 -10.17 -8.68 21.86
C THR A 120 -9.84 -7.49 22.79
N LYS A 121 -9.61 -7.76 24.08
CA LYS A 121 -9.18 -6.76 25.07
C LYS A 121 -7.68 -6.48 25.02
N GLU A 122 -6.89 -7.49 24.70
CA GLU A 122 -5.43 -7.37 24.57
C GLU A 122 -5.05 -6.61 23.29
N ARG A 123 -5.75 -6.87 22.18
CA ARG A 123 -5.46 -6.32 20.84
C ARG A 123 -6.53 -5.30 20.44
N LYS A 124 -6.51 -4.16 21.13
CA LYS A 124 -7.50 -3.10 20.95
C LYS A 124 -7.43 -2.48 19.56
N VAL A 125 -8.60 -2.20 19.00
CA VAL A 125 -8.74 -1.41 17.77
C VAL A 125 -8.78 0.09 18.12
N PRO A 126 -8.26 0.97 17.24
CA PRO A 126 -8.31 2.41 17.47
C PRO A 126 -9.74 2.94 17.31
N LYS A 127 -10.15 3.89 18.16
CA LYS A 127 -11.51 4.47 18.16
C LYS A 127 -11.59 5.90 17.61
N ASP A 128 -10.46 6.55 17.43
CA ASP A 128 -10.33 8.00 17.14
C ASP A 128 -9.68 8.26 15.77
N LEU A 129 -9.79 7.31 14.83
CA LEU A 129 -9.19 7.46 13.51
C LEU A 129 -9.89 8.53 12.67
N SER A 130 -11.21 8.69 12.82
CA SER A 130 -12.01 9.67 12.07
C SER A 130 -11.50 11.09 12.20
N ASP A 131 -10.97 11.44 13.37
CA ASP A 131 -10.59 12.80 13.73
C ASP A 131 -9.44 13.32 12.88
N LYS A 132 -8.55 12.42 12.45
CA LYS A 132 -7.36 12.76 11.64
C LYS A 132 -7.38 12.20 10.23
N LEU A 133 -8.05 11.07 10.02
CA LEU A 133 -8.00 10.32 8.76
C LEU A 133 -9.35 10.30 8.02
N GLY A 134 -10.43 10.79 8.63
CA GLY A 134 -11.79 10.67 8.10
C GLY A 134 -12.19 9.20 7.98
N ASN A 135 -12.60 8.76 6.79
CA ASN A 135 -12.89 7.35 6.55
C ASN A 135 -11.58 6.53 6.44
N ALA A 136 -11.04 6.09 7.58
CA ALA A 136 -9.77 5.37 7.67
C ALA A 136 -9.82 3.94 7.09
N GLY A 137 -11.00 3.33 7.01
CA GLY A 137 -11.19 2.02 6.38
C GLY A 137 -11.23 2.05 4.86
N LEU A 138 -11.42 3.23 4.26
CA LEU A 138 -11.38 3.40 2.81
C LEU A 138 -9.93 3.32 2.30
N PRO A 139 -9.57 2.41 1.38
CA PRO A 139 -8.20 2.32 0.87
C PRO A 139 -7.76 3.58 0.11
N ARG A 140 -6.55 4.05 0.38
CA ARG A 140 -5.89 5.19 -0.25
C ARG A 140 -4.99 4.70 -1.38
N ALA A 141 -5.31 5.11 -2.60
CA ALA A 141 -4.58 4.63 -3.77
C ALA A 141 -3.14 5.13 -3.81
N THR A 142 -2.89 6.39 -3.46
CA THR A 142 -1.63 7.08 -3.77
C THR A 142 -0.88 7.61 -2.54
N ILE A 143 -1.45 7.47 -1.34
CA ILE A 143 -0.86 7.99 -0.11
C ILE A 143 -0.85 6.92 0.99
N ALA A 144 0.29 6.78 1.68
CA ALA A 144 0.39 6.00 2.91
C ALA A 144 0.09 6.91 4.10
N ALA A 145 -1.20 7.09 4.42
CA ALA A 145 -1.68 8.02 5.44
C ALA A 145 -1.64 7.43 6.87
N SER A 146 -1.08 8.16 7.82
CA SER A 146 -1.14 7.83 9.26
C SER A 146 -1.73 8.98 10.07
N LYS A 147 -2.02 8.76 11.35
CA LYS A 147 -2.45 9.83 12.27
C LYS A 147 -1.46 10.98 12.36
N GLU A 148 -0.17 10.72 12.19
CA GLU A 148 0.90 11.71 12.24
C GLU A 148 1.12 12.38 10.89
N MET A 149 0.88 11.65 9.79
CA MET A 149 1.02 12.13 8.42
C MET A 149 -0.24 11.79 7.58
N PRO A 150 -1.37 12.50 7.78
CA PRO A 150 -2.63 12.17 7.08
C PRO A 150 -2.55 12.30 5.56
N GLU A 151 -1.70 13.19 5.07
CA GLU A 151 -1.46 13.41 3.63
C GLU A 151 -0.34 12.50 3.08
N GLY A 152 0.20 11.59 3.89
CA GLY A 152 1.33 10.72 3.54
C GLY A 152 2.67 11.45 3.45
N THR A 153 3.66 10.81 2.80
CA THR A 153 4.99 11.41 2.62
C THR A 153 4.93 12.58 1.61
N PRO A 154 5.38 13.79 1.98
CA PRO A 154 5.40 14.94 1.08
C PRO A 154 6.21 14.66 -0.20
N GLY A 155 5.68 15.08 -1.35
CA GLY A 155 6.36 14.97 -2.64
C GLY A 155 6.33 13.59 -3.29
N ARG A 156 5.60 12.61 -2.73
CA ARG A 156 5.44 11.30 -3.40
C ARG A 156 4.56 11.38 -4.65
N PRO A 157 4.82 10.54 -5.67
CA PRO A 157 4.06 10.57 -6.92
C PRO A 157 2.58 10.20 -6.74
N THR A 158 1.67 11.04 -7.25
CA THR A 158 0.22 10.79 -7.22
C THR A 158 -0.30 9.89 -8.35
N ARG A 159 0.60 9.38 -9.22
CA ARG A 159 0.26 8.58 -10.41
C ARG A 159 0.51 7.08 -10.26
N LYS A 160 1.03 6.63 -9.11
CA LYS A 160 1.36 5.23 -8.80
C LYS A 160 0.59 4.81 -7.57
N SER A 161 0.16 3.55 -7.52
CA SER A 161 -0.39 3.00 -6.28
C SER A 161 0.66 3.00 -5.17
N VAL A 162 0.26 2.96 -3.90
CA VAL A 162 1.23 2.89 -2.78
C VAL A 162 2.13 1.66 -2.92
N LEU A 163 1.61 0.51 -3.36
CA LEU A 163 2.44 -0.68 -3.64
C LEU A 163 3.44 -0.46 -4.79
N GLN A 164 3.06 0.26 -5.85
CA GLN A 164 4.01 0.60 -6.92
C GLN A 164 5.07 1.60 -6.44
N GLN A 165 4.69 2.50 -5.53
CA GLN A 165 5.62 3.41 -4.86
C GLN A 165 6.61 2.65 -3.97
N HIS A 166 6.15 1.63 -3.23
CA HIS A 166 6.99 0.75 -2.41
C HIS A 166 8.18 0.18 -3.20
N VAL A 167 7.91 -0.31 -4.40
CA VAL A 167 8.90 -1.03 -5.19
C VAL A 167 9.78 -0.16 -6.10
N GLU A 168 9.51 1.15 -6.16
CA GLU A 168 10.22 2.09 -7.03
C GLU A 168 11.73 2.16 -6.75
N PHE A 169 12.16 1.95 -5.51
CA PHE A 169 13.58 1.87 -5.16
C PHE A 169 14.30 0.69 -5.83
N TRP A 170 13.56 -0.40 -6.07
CA TRP A 170 14.10 -1.66 -6.54
C TRP A 170 14.09 -1.71 -8.07
N ASP A 171 13.08 -1.14 -8.72
CA ASP A 171 13.00 -0.92 -10.18
C ASP A 171 13.83 0.32 -10.59
N THR A 172 15.15 0.16 -10.65
CA THR A 172 16.10 1.29 -10.74
C THR A 172 16.08 1.99 -12.11
N ASP A 173 15.82 1.28 -13.19
CA ASP A 173 15.70 1.83 -14.54
C ASP A 173 14.26 2.16 -14.94
N HIS A 174 13.29 1.86 -14.06
CA HIS A 174 11.88 2.24 -14.18
C HIS A 174 11.19 1.64 -15.41
N ASP A 175 11.60 0.43 -15.81
CA ASP A 175 11.00 -0.29 -16.92
C ASP A 175 9.78 -1.15 -16.50
N GLY A 176 9.50 -1.21 -15.18
CA GLY A 176 8.41 -1.99 -14.60
C GLY A 176 8.77 -3.46 -14.35
N VAL A 177 10.04 -3.82 -14.43
CA VAL A 177 10.57 -5.18 -14.24
C VAL A 177 11.70 -5.15 -13.22
N ILE A 178 11.52 -5.87 -12.11
CA ILE A 178 12.56 -6.01 -11.09
C ILE A 178 13.29 -7.33 -11.33
N THR A 179 14.57 -7.28 -11.69
CA THR A 179 15.40 -8.48 -11.90
C THR A 179 16.07 -8.91 -10.59
N PRO A 180 16.53 -10.17 -10.48
CA PRO A 180 17.35 -10.63 -9.36
C PRO A 180 18.56 -9.71 -9.06
N LEU A 181 19.14 -9.11 -10.11
CA LEU A 181 20.27 -8.21 -9.97
C LEU A 181 19.87 -6.86 -9.37
N ASP A 182 18.68 -6.36 -9.67
CA ASP A 182 18.19 -5.10 -9.11
C ASP A 182 17.91 -5.23 -7.62
N THR A 183 17.25 -6.31 -7.22
CA THR A 183 17.06 -6.65 -5.80
C THR A 183 18.39 -6.79 -5.08
N TRP A 184 19.35 -7.52 -5.67
CA TRP A 184 20.71 -7.61 -5.11
C TRP A 184 21.34 -6.22 -4.91
N LYS A 185 21.37 -5.39 -5.95
CA LYS A 185 21.93 -4.03 -5.88
C LYS A 185 21.21 -3.18 -4.85
N GLY A 186 19.88 -3.27 -4.74
CA GLY A 186 19.07 -2.56 -3.75
C GLY A 186 19.47 -2.89 -2.32
N PHE A 187 19.55 -4.17 -1.95
CA PHE A 187 19.98 -4.60 -0.62
C PHE A 187 21.41 -4.14 -0.31
N ARG A 188 22.30 -4.19 -1.31
CA ARG A 188 23.67 -3.70 -1.19
C ARG A 188 23.73 -2.18 -1.00
N LYS A 189 22.91 -1.40 -1.71
CA LYS A 189 22.76 0.05 -1.50
C LYS A 189 22.31 0.35 -0.07
N LEU A 190 21.37 -0.42 0.48
CA LEU A 190 20.89 -0.27 1.86
C LEU A 190 21.90 -0.71 2.94
N GLY A 191 22.89 -1.55 2.60
CA GLY A 191 23.99 -1.92 3.52
C GLY A 191 23.94 -3.35 4.06
N PHE A 192 22.96 -4.14 3.63
CA PHE A 192 22.90 -5.56 3.95
C PHE A 192 24.08 -6.33 3.38
N SER A 193 24.58 -7.34 4.09
CA SER A 193 25.72 -8.15 3.68
C SER A 193 25.50 -8.89 2.35
N LEU A 194 26.57 -9.40 1.74
CA LEU A 194 26.49 -10.22 0.52
C LEU A 194 25.60 -11.45 0.74
N ALA A 195 25.78 -12.15 1.86
CA ALA A 195 24.99 -13.32 2.22
C ALA A 195 23.51 -12.98 2.40
N PHE A 196 23.19 -11.90 3.11
CA PHE A 196 21.80 -11.48 3.29
C PHE A 196 21.15 -11.09 1.95
N SER A 197 21.89 -10.37 1.10
CA SER A 197 21.41 -9.98 -0.23
C SER A 197 21.11 -11.20 -1.11
N ALA A 198 21.94 -12.26 -1.03
CA ALA A 198 21.71 -13.52 -1.74
C ALA A 198 20.42 -14.21 -1.29
N VAL A 199 20.21 -14.30 0.03
CA VAL A 199 19.01 -14.90 0.62
C VAL A 199 17.77 -14.10 0.24
N ALA A 200 17.83 -12.76 0.31
CA ALA A 200 16.73 -11.89 -0.07
C ALA A 200 16.31 -12.06 -1.54
N VAL A 201 17.28 -12.17 -2.45
CA VAL A 201 17.01 -12.47 -3.86
C VAL A 201 16.28 -13.80 -4.01
N GLY A 202 16.74 -14.86 -3.32
CA GLY A 202 16.10 -16.17 -3.35
C GLY A 202 14.65 -16.14 -2.86
N ILE A 203 14.38 -15.44 -1.75
CA ILE A 203 13.02 -15.32 -1.18
C ILE A 203 12.11 -14.52 -2.11
N ILE A 204 12.52 -13.31 -2.53
CA ILE A 204 11.70 -12.39 -3.32
C ILE A 204 11.40 -12.96 -4.70
N HIS A 205 12.44 -13.40 -5.43
CA HIS A 205 12.25 -13.89 -6.80
C HIS A 205 11.67 -15.31 -6.81
N GLY A 206 11.99 -16.13 -5.80
CA GLY A 206 11.35 -17.45 -5.64
C GLY A 206 9.85 -17.34 -5.33
N GLY A 207 9.46 -16.35 -4.53
CA GLY A 207 8.06 -16.15 -4.12
C GLY A 207 7.21 -15.37 -5.13
N PHE A 208 7.76 -14.31 -5.72
CA PHE A 208 6.95 -13.32 -6.46
C PHE A 208 7.05 -13.42 -7.99
N SER A 209 8.05 -14.10 -8.53
CA SER A 209 8.22 -14.20 -9.99
C SER A 209 7.08 -14.93 -10.68
N TYR A 210 6.49 -15.95 -10.04
CA TYR A 210 5.35 -16.67 -10.59
C TYR A 210 4.03 -15.89 -10.47
N PRO A 211 3.61 -15.41 -9.28
CA PRO A 211 2.36 -14.66 -9.14
C PRO A 211 2.28 -13.39 -10.01
N THR A 212 3.43 -12.76 -10.28
CA THR A 212 3.50 -11.51 -11.07
C THR A 212 3.73 -11.73 -12.56
N GLN A 213 3.97 -12.94 -13.03
CA GLN A 213 4.10 -13.12 -14.48
C GLN A 213 2.72 -13.12 -15.17
N LYS A 214 2.71 -12.78 -16.46
CA LYS A 214 1.49 -12.79 -17.27
C LYS A 214 1.19 -14.15 -17.91
N SER A 215 2.18 -15.03 -17.98
CA SER A 215 2.05 -16.38 -18.55
C SER A 215 1.66 -17.41 -17.50
N TRP A 216 0.88 -18.42 -17.90
CA TRP A 216 0.58 -19.55 -17.02
C TRP A 216 1.76 -20.54 -16.90
N ILE A 217 2.68 -20.55 -17.87
CA ILE A 217 3.80 -21.50 -17.90
C ILE A 217 5.06 -20.85 -17.29
N PRO A 218 5.53 -21.28 -16.09
CA PRO A 218 6.52 -20.54 -15.32
C PRO A 218 7.85 -20.30 -16.02
N ILE A 219 8.48 -21.36 -16.53
CA ILE A 219 9.87 -21.32 -17.04
C ILE A 219 9.94 -20.78 -18.47
N LEU A 220 8.87 -20.95 -19.26
CA LEU A 220 8.80 -20.43 -20.63
C LEU A 220 8.41 -18.94 -20.66
N GLY A 221 7.68 -18.47 -19.65
CA GLY A 221 7.26 -17.06 -19.54
C GLY A 221 8.26 -16.17 -18.80
N ASN A 222 9.04 -16.72 -17.86
CA ASN A 222 9.91 -15.93 -16.98
C ASN A 222 11.16 -16.70 -16.50
N PRO A 223 12.07 -17.10 -17.41
CA PRO A 223 13.25 -17.92 -17.07
C PRO A 223 14.25 -17.22 -16.14
N LEU A 224 14.18 -15.89 -16.04
CA LEU A 224 15.06 -15.07 -15.20
C LEU A 224 14.44 -14.75 -13.83
N PHE A 225 13.27 -15.31 -13.52
CA PHE A 225 12.54 -15.07 -12.28
C PHE A 225 12.30 -13.58 -12.00
N ASN A 226 12.06 -12.77 -13.03
CA ASN A 226 11.76 -11.35 -12.88
C ASN A 226 10.45 -11.13 -12.10
N VAL A 227 10.31 -10.00 -11.43
CA VAL A 227 9.07 -9.58 -10.77
C VAL A 227 8.49 -8.41 -11.53
N TYR A 228 7.22 -8.49 -11.92
CA TYR A 228 6.56 -7.45 -12.73
C TYR A 228 5.75 -6.50 -11.86
N VAL A 229 6.05 -5.20 -11.95
CA VAL A 229 5.47 -4.15 -11.10
C VAL A 229 3.97 -3.94 -11.37
N ASP A 230 3.53 -4.11 -12.61
CA ASP A 230 2.13 -3.88 -13.02
C ASP A 230 1.13 -4.88 -12.46
N THR A 231 1.59 -6.05 -12.04
CA THR A 231 0.76 -7.13 -11.48
C THR A 231 1.23 -7.56 -10.09
N LEU A 232 2.09 -6.77 -9.46
CA LEU A 232 2.67 -7.04 -8.14
C LEU A 232 1.62 -7.25 -7.04
N SER A 233 0.45 -6.61 -7.15
CA SER A 233 -0.64 -6.80 -6.18
C SER A 233 -1.10 -8.25 -6.04
N LYS A 234 -0.88 -9.09 -7.07
CA LYS A 234 -1.16 -10.54 -7.04
C LYS A 234 -0.22 -11.32 -6.11
N ALA A 235 0.91 -10.72 -5.71
CA ALA A 235 1.88 -11.34 -4.80
C ALA A 235 1.54 -11.13 -3.31
N LYS A 236 0.40 -10.47 -3.01
CA LYS A 236 -0.13 -10.38 -1.64
C LYS A 236 -0.34 -11.78 -1.05
N HIS A 237 0.07 -11.96 0.20
CA HIS A 237 -0.07 -13.21 0.96
C HIS A 237 -0.96 -13.00 2.20
N GLY A 238 -1.43 -14.08 2.80
CA GLY A 238 -2.51 -14.02 3.79
C GLY A 238 -2.06 -13.57 5.19
N SER A 239 -0.81 -13.84 5.55
CA SER A 239 -0.26 -13.60 6.88
C SER A 239 0.44 -12.25 7.01
N ASP A 240 0.15 -11.31 6.11
CA ASP A 240 0.68 -9.95 6.14
C ASP A 240 -0.06 -9.05 7.15
N SER A 241 0.19 -7.74 7.11
CA SER A 241 -0.46 -6.77 8.00
C SER A 241 -1.84 -6.30 7.53
N GLU A 242 -2.29 -6.73 6.34
CA GLU A 242 -3.45 -6.22 5.62
C GLU A 242 -3.40 -4.71 5.28
N THR A 243 -2.28 -4.05 5.52
CA THR A 243 -2.11 -2.61 5.22
C THR A 243 -2.16 -2.32 3.72
N PHE A 244 -1.72 -3.28 2.89
CA PHE A 244 -2.08 -3.27 1.47
C PHE A 244 -3.35 -4.08 1.27
N ASP A 245 -4.31 -3.50 0.55
CA ASP A 245 -5.42 -4.29 0.01
C ASP A 245 -4.99 -5.09 -1.24
N THR A 246 -5.93 -5.86 -1.79
CA THR A 246 -5.69 -6.76 -2.94
C THR A 246 -5.32 -6.00 -4.22
N GLU A 247 -5.60 -4.70 -4.30
CA GLU A 247 -5.24 -3.84 -5.42
C GLU A 247 -3.94 -3.05 -5.18
N GLY A 248 -3.29 -3.23 -4.02
CA GLY A 248 -2.05 -2.53 -3.66
C GLY A 248 -2.27 -1.09 -3.20
N ARG A 249 -3.49 -0.74 -2.77
CA ARG A 249 -3.81 0.51 -2.09
C ARG A 249 -3.51 0.38 -0.61
N PHE A 250 -3.23 1.49 0.05
CA PHE A 250 -2.92 1.52 1.47
C PHE A 250 -4.18 1.67 2.31
N VAL A 251 -4.37 0.88 3.37
CA VAL A 251 -5.53 0.95 4.27
C VAL A 251 -5.11 1.57 5.61
N PRO A 252 -5.42 2.86 5.86
CA PRO A 252 -5.00 3.55 7.08
C PRO A 252 -5.45 2.87 8.37
N GLU A 253 -6.68 2.35 8.41
CA GLU A 253 -7.19 1.61 9.56
C GLU A 253 -6.29 0.40 9.91
N LYS A 254 -5.97 -0.44 8.93
CA LYS A 254 -5.11 -1.63 9.13
C LYS A 254 -3.70 -1.25 9.56
N PHE A 255 -3.16 -0.15 9.03
CA PHE A 255 -1.87 0.37 9.48
C PHE A 255 -1.90 0.80 10.95
N GLU A 256 -2.90 1.58 11.34
CA GLU A 256 -3.05 2.08 12.72
C GLU A 256 -3.32 0.95 13.72
N GLU A 257 -4.07 -0.08 13.30
CA GLU A 257 -4.31 -1.28 14.10
C GLU A 257 -3.03 -2.01 14.50
N VAL A 258 -1.98 -2.01 13.66
CA VAL A 258 -0.69 -2.63 14.04
C VAL A 258 -0.16 -2.00 15.32
N PHE A 259 -0.22 -0.68 15.44
CA PHE A 259 0.33 0.02 16.60
C PHE A 259 -0.62 -0.03 17.79
N SER A 260 -1.92 0.08 17.59
CA SER A 260 -2.90 -0.04 18.68
C SER A 260 -2.89 -1.43 19.34
N LYS A 261 -2.62 -2.49 18.55
CA LYS A 261 -2.60 -3.88 19.03
C LYS A 261 -1.27 -4.30 19.64
N TYR A 262 -0.15 -3.74 19.17
CA TYR A 262 1.19 -4.29 19.47
C TYR A 262 2.19 -3.31 20.10
N ASP A 263 1.99 -1.99 20.08
CA ASP A 263 2.85 -1.07 20.85
C ASP A 263 2.46 -1.02 22.33
N ARG A 264 2.77 -2.10 23.06
CA ARG A 264 2.27 -2.40 24.41
C ARG A 264 2.70 -1.43 25.52
N ASP A 265 3.57 -0.45 25.23
CA ASP A 265 4.02 0.56 26.19
C ASP A 265 3.97 2.00 25.64
N ASN A 266 3.25 2.23 24.53
CA ASN A 266 3.14 3.53 23.86
C ASN A 266 4.50 4.17 23.54
N LYS A 267 5.43 3.36 23.01
CA LYS A 267 6.79 3.78 22.67
C LYS A 267 6.85 4.56 21.37
N GLY A 268 5.75 4.61 20.62
CA GLY A 268 5.66 5.21 19.28
C GLY A 268 6.20 4.28 18.19
N GLY A 269 6.32 2.98 18.47
CA GLY A 269 6.97 2.01 17.59
C GLY A 269 6.99 0.60 18.16
N LEU A 270 7.57 -0.32 17.39
CA LEU A 270 7.57 -1.74 17.69
C LEU A 270 8.97 -2.20 18.10
N SER A 271 9.06 -2.82 19.28
CA SER A 271 10.25 -3.58 19.66
C SER A 271 10.31 -4.93 18.92
N LEU A 272 11.44 -5.63 19.03
CA LEU A 272 11.55 -6.99 18.49
C LEU A 272 10.52 -7.96 19.11
N LYS A 273 10.13 -7.75 20.37
CA LYS A 273 9.09 -8.55 21.02
C LYS A 273 7.72 -8.25 20.41
N ASP A 274 7.42 -6.97 20.17
CA ASP A 274 6.17 -6.53 19.56
C ASP A 274 6.05 -7.08 18.13
N ILE A 275 7.12 -7.01 17.34
CA ILE A 275 7.19 -7.60 16.00
C ILE A 275 6.90 -9.10 16.00
N LYS A 276 7.45 -9.86 16.96
CA LYS A 276 7.12 -11.29 17.08
C LYS A 276 5.64 -11.51 17.34
N GLN A 277 5.00 -10.63 18.11
CA GLN A 277 3.56 -10.68 18.35
C GLN A 277 2.75 -10.30 17.09
N VAL A 278 3.20 -9.32 16.29
CA VAL A 278 2.60 -9.00 14.98
C VAL A 278 2.59 -10.24 14.08
N ILE A 279 3.76 -10.87 13.89
CA ILE A 279 3.91 -12.05 13.02
C ILE A 279 3.01 -13.20 13.47
N ARG A 280 3.02 -13.52 14.78
CA ARG A 280 2.18 -14.60 15.32
C ARG A 280 0.69 -14.27 15.28
N GLY A 281 0.35 -13.01 15.51
CA GLY A 281 -1.02 -12.54 15.60
C GLY A 281 -1.74 -12.50 14.27
N ASN A 282 -1.00 -12.36 13.17
CA ASN A 282 -1.53 -12.30 11.80
C ASN A 282 -1.36 -13.61 11.02
N ALA A 283 -0.79 -14.66 11.62
CA ALA A 283 -0.51 -15.91 10.91
C ALA A 283 -1.80 -16.66 10.54
N ASN A 284 -2.01 -16.89 9.25
CA ASN A 284 -3.14 -17.67 8.73
C ASN A 284 -2.81 -19.16 8.64
N VAL A 285 -3.75 -20.03 9.04
CA VAL A 285 -3.55 -21.48 9.22
C VAL A 285 -2.95 -22.23 8.01
N PHE A 286 -3.23 -21.80 6.79
CA PHE A 286 -2.75 -22.45 5.57
C PHE A 286 -1.91 -21.50 4.70
N ASP A 287 -1.00 -20.75 5.32
CA ASP A 287 -0.13 -19.82 4.60
C ASP A 287 1.37 -19.92 5.01
N PRO A 288 2.05 -21.07 4.74
CA PRO A 288 3.46 -21.23 5.08
C PRO A 288 4.39 -20.23 4.41
N PHE A 289 4.03 -19.80 3.19
CA PHE A 289 4.74 -18.76 2.48
C PHE A 289 4.61 -17.43 3.22
N GLY A 290 3.40 -16.99 3.55
CA GLY A 290 3.19 -15.76 4.30
C GLY A 290 3.82 -15.75 5.69
N TRP A 291 3.89 -16.90 6.39
CA TRP A 291 4.63 -16.98 7.66
C TRP A 291 6.11 -16.67 7.48
N THR A 292 6.72 -17.25 6.44
CA THR A 292 8.14 -17.05 6.14
C THR A 292 8.38 -15.62 5.65
N SER A 293 7.51 -15.10 4.79
CA SER A 293 7.55 -13.72 4.30
C SER A 293 7.39 -12.71 5.43
N ALA A 294 6.46 -12.90 6.37
CA ALA A 294 6.29 -12.01 7.50
C ALA A 294 7.54 -11.94 8.40
N VAL A 295 8.20 -13.07 8.67
CA VAL A 295 9.48 -13.09 9.39
C VAL A 295 10.56 -12.34 8.62
N PHE A 296 10.65 -12.56 7.31
CA PHE A 296 11.63 -11.90 6.46
C PHE A 296 11.39 -10.39 6.35
N GLU A 297 10.16 -9.95 6.08
CA GLU A 297 9.75 -8.55 5.91
C GLU A 297 9.99 -7.74 7.19
N TRP A 298 9.40 -8.18 8.31
CA TRP A 298 9.56 -7.48 9.59
C TRP A 298 10.99 -7.58 10.14
N GLY A 299 11.67 -8.72 9.95
CA GLY A 299 13.06 -8.89 10.34
C GLY A 299 14.00 -7.97 9.54
N THR A 300 13.79 -7.86 8.23
CA THR A 300 14.53 -6.93 7.36
C THR A 300 14.29 -5.49 7.77
N LEU A 301 13.04 -5.10 8.05
CA LEU A 301 12.69 -3.75 8.50
C LEU A 301 13.38 -3.41 9.83
N TYR A 302 13.37 -4.34 10.79
CA TYR A 302 14.09 -4.18 12.06
C TYR A 302 15.58 -3.96 11.82
N LEU A 303 16.24 -4.80 11.02
CA LEU A 303 17.66 -4.66 10.70
C LEU A 303 17.98 -3.36 9.94
N LEU A 304 17.01 -2.83 9.19
CA LEU A 304 17.21 -1.66 8.35
C LEU A 304 17.14 -0.34 9.13
N CYS A 305 16.14 -0.19 9.99
CA CYS A 305 15.80 1.12 10.56
C CYS A 305 15.48 1.13 12.05
N GLU A 306 15.76 0.06 12.79
CA GLU A 306 15.68 0.11 14.25
C GLU A 306 16.60 1.21 14.82
N LYS A 307 16.11 1.85 15.88
CA LYS A 307 16.85 2.82 16.68
C LYS A 307 16.55 2.52 18.13
N ASP A 308 17.60 2.28 18.91
CA ASP A 308 17.50 1.96 20.33
C ASP A 308 16.56 0.76 20.60
N GLY A 309 16.54 -0.22 19.68
CA GLY A 309 15.71 -1.42 19.76
C GLY A 309 14.25 -1.25 19.33
N ILE A 310 13.90 -0.08 18.77
CA ILE A 310 12.54 0.27 18.35
C ILE A 310 12.50 0.59 16.85
N VAL A 311 11.53 0.03 16.15
CA VAL A 311 11.14 0.44 14.79
C VAL A 311 9.98 1.43 14.90
N TYR A 312 10.25 2.71 14.67
CA TYR A 312 9.26 3.77 14.83
C TYR A 312 8.14 3.70 13.79
N LYS A 313 6.93 4.05 14.20
CA LYS A 313 5.71 4.02 13.38
C LYS A 313 5.89 4.69 12.01
N GLU A 314 6.46 5.89 11.99
CA GLU A 314 6.63 6.64 10.73
C GLU A 314 7.75 6.06 9.83
N ASP A 315 8.73 5.35 10.39
CA ASP A 315 9.68 4.58 9.59
C ASP A 315 8.97 3.34 8.97
N VAL A 316 8.04 2.68 9.69
CA VAL A 316 7.19 1.61 9.11
C VAL A 316 6.27 2.16 8.01
N ARG A 317 5.58 3.29 8.25
CA ARG A 317 4.69 3.95 7.28
C ARG A 317 5.43 4.29 5.98
N SER A 318 6.61 4.90 6.10
CA SER A 318 7.44 5.25 4.95
C SER A 318 8.06 4.04 4.26
N CYS A 319 8.07 2.86 4.88
CA CYS A 319 8.37 1.61 4.19
C CYS A 319 7.26 1.30 3.16
N TYR A 320 5.98 1.44 3.52
CA TYR A 320 4.87 1.13 2.62
C TYR A 320 4.87 1.99 1.35
N ASP A 321 5.20 3.27 1.42
CA ASP A 321 5.35 4.09 0.21
C ASP A 321 6.77 4.07 -0.38
N GLY A 322 7.68 3.28 0.18
CA GLY A 322 9.06 3.09 -0.30
C GLY A 322 10.04 4.24 0.00
N SER A 323 9.56 5.36 0.55
CA SER A 323 10.42 6.51 0.86
C SER A 323 11.48 6.22 1.92
N LEU A 324 11.24 5.24 2.79
CA LEU A 324 12.23 4.75 3.76
C LEU A 324 13.52 4.30 3.06
N PHE A 325 13.44 3.57 1.96
CA PHE A 325 14.62 3.00 1.30
C PHE A 325 15.57 4.08 0.79
N PHE A 326 15.02 5.12 0.15
CA PHE A 326 15.79 6.28 -0.30
C PHE A 326 16.44 7.03 0.88
N LYS A 327 15.68 7.26 1.97
CA LYS A 327 16.19 7.87 3.20
C LYS A 327 17.34 7.07 3.82
N MET A 328 17.24 5.74 3.84
CA MET A 328 18.29 4.86 4.37
C MET A 328 19.53 4.82 3.47
N GLN A 329 19.36 4.77 2.15
CA GLN A 329 20.47 4.89 1.21
C GLN A 329 21.22 6.21 1.42
N GLU A 330 20.51 7.34 1.45
CA GLU A 330 21.12 8.66 1.64
C GLU A 330 21.87 8.76 2.99
N THR A 331 21.24 8.27 4.06
CA THR A 331 21.85 8.22 5.40
C THR A 331 23.16 7.44 5.38
N LYS A 332 23.19 6.31 4.69
CA LYS A 332 24.38 5.48 4.56
C LYS A 332 25.46 6.14 3.72
N GLU A 333 25.12 6.74 2.58
CA GLU A 333 26.07 7.48 1.76
C GLU A 333 26.71 8.63 2.54
N LYS A 334 25.93 9.36 3.35
CA LYS A 334 26.46 10.39 4.25
C LYS A 334 27.44 9.82 5.27
N ARG A 335 27.12 8.68 5.91
CA ARG A 335 28.04 7.99 6.84
C ARG A 335 29.34 7.57 6.17
N GLN A 336 29.26 7.02 4.95
CA GLN A 336 30.46 6.61 4.19
C GLN A 336 31.33 7.79 3.77
N LYS A 337 30.72 8.94 3.48
CA LYS A 337 31.41 10.20 3.13
C LYS A 337 31.90 10.97 4.37
N GLY A 338 31.71 10.45 5.60
CA GLY A 338 32.10 11.13 6.83
C GLY A 338 31.28 12.39 7.14
N VAL A 339 30.12 12.59 6.51
CA VAL A 339 29.26 13.75 6.73
C VAL A 339 28.45 13.52 8.03
N PRO A 340 28.50 14.44 9.02
CA PRO A 340 27.71 14.30 10.23
C PRO A 340 26.22 14.31 9.90
N ILE A 341 25.49 13.29 10.36
CA ILE A 341 24.03 13.25 10.22
C ILE A 341 23.45 14.21 11.26
N ILE A 342 22.97 15.37 10.79
CA ILE A 342 22.17 16.28 11.62
C ILE A 342 20.86 15.55 11.91
N LYS A 343 20.63 15.16 13.18
CA LYS A 343 19.35 14.61 13.62
C LYS A 343 18.28 15.68 13.39
N SER A 344 17.29 15.40 12.54
CA SER A 344 16.10 16.25 12.43
C SER A 344 15.28 16.03 13.71
N SER A 345 15.29 17.05 14.59
CA SER A 345 14.46 17.09 15.78
C SER A 345 13.02 17.36 15.37
N ALA A 346 12.19 16.33 15.28
CA ALA A 346 10.75 16.51 15.37
C ALA A 346 10.37 16.55 16.85
N THR A 347 10.54 17.71 17.48
CA THR A 347 10.00 17.97 18.81
C THR A 347 8.59 18.53 18.63
N THR A 348 7.58 17.70 18.88
CA THR A 348 6.20 18.14 19.00
C THR A 348 6.08 19.03 20.24
N THR A 349 5.86 20.32 20.04
CA THR A 349 5.46 21.24 21.10
C THR A 349 4.05 20.87 21.54
N SER A 350 3.94 20.24 22.70
CA SER A 350 2.69 20.22 23.47
C SER A 350 2.43 21.64 23.96
N ALA A 351 1.58 22.39 23.25
CA ALA A 351 0.98 23.59 23.80
C ALA A 351 0.04 23.17 24.94
N LYS A 352 0.35 23.62 26.16
CA LYS A 352 -0.61 23.71 27.25
C LYS A 352 -1.63 24.78 26.87
N GLU A 353 -2.90 24.43 26.82
CA GLU A 353 -3.98 25.39 27.03
C GLU A 353 -4.42 25.31 28.50
N GLU A 354 -4.87 26.47 28.98
CA GLU A 354 -4.95 26.96 30.36
C GLU A 354 -5.77 26.15 31.36
#